data_AF-A0A9E5KQL4-F1
#
_entry.id   AF-A0A9E5KQL4-F1
#
_cell.length_a   1.000
_cell.length_b   1.000
_cell.length_c   1.000
_cell.angle_alpha   90.00
_cell.angle_beta   90.00
_cell.angle_gamma   90.00
#
_symmetry.space_group_name_H-M   'P 1'
#
loop_
_entity.id
_entity.type
_entity.pdbx_description
1 polymer ?
#
loop_
_entity_poly.entity_id
_entity_poly.type
_entity_poly.pdbx_seq_one_letter_code
_entity_poly.pdbx_strand_id
1 'polypeptide(L)'
;MAKSVELFSGCGGLAKGLENAGFEHCALVECNKWACQSLRLNFPPERVYETDIRLFDFKQFSDIDLVTGGPPCQPFSLGGLAKAFNDSRDMFPQAARAIGELQPRAFVFENVKGLLRESFRQYFTYILLRLTFPCEKLSPRETWQEHLARLERIDTMRYAGLRYRVSYKLLNAADYGVPQVRERVFIVGLRSDLNAMWTWPSPTTDKHAWRTISDTLHGLPPPLRKHGIPDHVFIDGARTYYGHTGSDINQPSKTIKAGAHGVPGGENMLRFPDGTLRYMTVHEAKLIQTFPTDFKISGRWGEAMRQIGNAVPVKLAEIIGKQLIQTLETQSVGNEPLLWGTPTQLVLFEPPTLYLVHKKPVTLLGTYRQGCRNWIVANNLYNYPVSDADLDNSQPLRAVCRLVLKRAKDEPLNFSVKGYSVVGKKELALLGYKTNKAHPAKQKYILYKLSPLSKPPSYDVASARPILGRGITV
;
A
#
# COMPACT_ATOMS: atom_id res chain seq x y z
N MET A 1 6.17 1.01 25.59
CA MET A 1 5.54 1.50 24.35
C MET A 1 6.47 1.14 23.20
N ALA A 2 5.91 0.84 22.02
CA ALA A 2 6.72 0.48 20.85
C ALA A 2 7.42 1.73 20.30
N LYS A 3 8.74 1.66 20.07
CA LYS A 3 9.56 2.81 19.67
C LYS A 3 9.53 3.03 18.15
N SER A 4 9.40 4.27 17.71
CA SER A 4 9.37 4.62 16.30
C SER A 4 10.37 5.71 15.89
N VAL A 5 10.80 5.67 14.64
CA VAL A 5 11.52 6.76 13.96
C VAL A 5 10.75 7.14 12.70
N GLU A 6 10.31 8.39 12.60
CA GLU A 6 9.59 8.90 11.43
C GLU A 6 10.50 9.76 10.56
N LEU A 7 10.59 9.39 9.28
CA LEU A 7 11.35 10.09 8.25
C LEU A 7 10.40 10.98 7.45
N PHE A 8 10.87 12.15 7.00
CA PHE A 8 10.05 13.07 6.19
C PHE A 8 8.73 13.41 6.89
N SER A 9 8.81 13.71 8.19
CA SER A 9 7.65 13.76 9.08
C SER A 9 6.60 14.80 8.69
N GLY A 10 6.96 15.80 7.87
CA GLY A 10 6.10 16.92 7.54
C GLY A 10 5.63 17.60 8.82
N CYS A 11 4.37 18.04 8.88
CA CYS A 11 3.82 18.58 10.13
C CYS A 11 3.41 17.50 11.15
N GLY A 12 3.63 16.20 10.87
CA GLY A 12 3.40 15.13 11.83
C GLY A 12 2.01 14.50 11.81
N GLY A 13 1.31 14.47 10.66
CA GLY A 13 0.02 13.78 10.56
C GLY A 13 0.11 12.25 10.74
N LEU A 14 1.14 11.63 10.14
CA LEU A 14 1.44 10.21 10.35
C LEU A 14 1.93 9.97 11.79
N ALA A 15 2.90 10.78 12.25
CA ALA A 15 3.39 10.75 13.63
C ALA A 15 2.27 10.83 14.67
N LYS A 16 1.32 11.76 14.53
CA LYS A 16 0.22 11.91 15.49
C LYS A 16 -0.72 10.71 15.49
N GLY A 17 -1.01 10.13 14.32
CA GLY A 17 -1.82 8.91 14.25
C GLY A 17 -1.12 7.72 14.93
N LEU A 18 0.19 7.58 14.74
CA LEU A 18 0.97 6.52 15.40
C LEU A 18 1.09 6.72 16.91
N GLU A 19 1.24 7.97 17.36
CA GLU A 19 1.19 8.31 18.80
C GLU A 19 -0.16 7.91 19.40
N ASN A 20 -1.27 8.25 18.74
CA ASN A 20 -2.62 7.82 19.16
C ASN A 20 -2.79 6.29 19.17
N ALA A 21 -2.05 5.57 18.32
CA ALA A 21 -2.05 4.11 18.32
C ALA A 21 -1.24 3.49 19.47
N GLY A 22 -0.32 4.25 20.09
CA GLY A 22 0.52 3.81 21.21
C GLY A 22 2.02 3.72 20.90
N PHE A 23 2.48 4.27 19.76
CA PHE A 23 3.91 4.38 19.46
C PHE A 23 4.55 5.58 20.15
N GLU A 24 5.78 5.39 20.58
CA GLU A 24 6.63 6.45 21.12
C GLU A 24 7.70 6.84 20.09
N HIS A 25 7.67 8.08 19.62
CA HIS A 25 8.65 8.56 18.64
C HIS A 25 9.98 8.86 19.30
N CYS A 26 11.05 8.16 18.90
CA CYS A 26 12.43 8.48 19.26
C CYS A 26 12.98 9.65 18.44
N ALA A 27 12.57 9.74 17.17
CA ALA A 27 12.99 10.81 16.28
C ALA A 27 11.94 11.12 15.21
N LEU A 28 11.76 12.41 14.94
CA LEU A 28 10.97 12.97 13.85
C LEU A 28 11.94 13.78 12.97
N VAL A 29 12.29 13.26 11.79
CA VAL A 29 13.30 13.84 10.91
C VAL A 29 12.62 14.58 9.76
N GLU A 30 12.86 15.89 9.69
CA GLU A 30 12.24 16.78 8.70
C GLU A 30 13.22 17.90 8.32
N CYS A 31 13.25 18.31 7.05
CA CYS A 31 14.18 19.35 6.58
C CYS A 31 13.49 20.72 6.39
N ASN A 32 12.17 20.75 6.35
CA ASN A 32 11.40 21.96 6.16
C ASN A 32 11.18 22.69 7.50
N LYS A 33 11.78 23.87 7.63
CA LYS A 33 11.71 24.70 8.85
C LYS A 33 10.30 24.91 9.42
N TRP A 34 9.29 25.12 8.57
CA TRP A 34 7.91 25.37 9.02
C TRP A 34 7.26 24.07 9.53
N ALA A 35 7.51 22.96 8.83
CA ALA A 35 7.10 21.65 9.31
C ALA A 35 7.77 21.31 10.65
N CYS A 36 9.09 21.53 10.80
CA CYS A 36 9.81 21.36 12.05
C CYS A 36 9.26 22.24 13.19
N GLN A 37 8.93 23.50 12.90
CA GLN A 37 8.28 24.37 13.87
C GLN A 37 6.92 23.82 14.31
N SER A 38 6.11 23.31 13.37
CA SER A 38 4.85 22.64 13.71
C SER A 38 5.09 21.39 14.56
N LEU A 39 6.09 20.56 14.24
CA LEU A 39 6.43 19.38 15.06
C LEU A 39 6.79 19.78 16.49
N ARG A 40 7.66 20.77 16.69
CA ARG A 40 8.07 21.25 18.03
C ARG A 40 6.93 21.83 18.87
N LEU A 41 5.83 22.25 18.23
CA LEU A 41 4.64 22.75 18.92
C LEU A 41 3.71 21.62 19.40
N ASN A 42 3.88 20.39 18.90
CA ASN A 42 2.96 19.27 19.15
C ASN A 42 3.65 18.01 19.72
N PHE A 43 4.97 17.91 19.60
CA PHE A 43 5.78 16.79 20.08
C PHE A 43 6.95 17.33 20.91
N PRO A 44 7.59 16.49 21.76
CA PRO A 44 8.74 16.92 22.53
C PRO A 44 9.86 17.48 21.62
N PRO A 45 10.28 18.75 21.78
CA PRO A 45 11.18 19.42 20.84
C PRO A 45 12.52 18.73 20.63
N GLU A 46 13.02 18.02 21.64
CA GLU A 46 14.27 17.25 21.60
C GLU A 46 14.22 16.03 20.68
N ARG A 47 13.01 15.60 20.29
CA ARG A 47 12.80 14.50 19.32
C ARG A 47 12.71 15.00 17.88
N VAL A 48 12.70 16.32 17.65
CA VAL A 48 12.55 16.93 16.32
C VAL A 48 13.91 17.28 15.73
N TYR A 49 14.31 16.56 14.69
CA TYR A 49 15.58 16.74 14.01
C TYR A 49 15.38 17.50 12.70
N GLU A 50 15.70 18.79 12.73
CA GLU A 50 15.67 19.67 11.57
C GLU A 50 16.93 19.49 10.73
N THR A 51 16.93 18.47 9.87
CA THR A 51 18.09 18.13 9.05
C THR A 51 17.70 17.43 7.76
N ASP A 52 18.62 17.45 6.80
CA ASP A 52 18.51 16.60 5.64
C ASP A 52 18.72 15.13 6.05
N ILE A 53 17.79 14.26 5.66
CA ILE A 53 17.86 12.84 6.02
C ILE A 53 19.18 12.19 5.60
N ARG A 54 19.82 12.67 4.52
CA ARG A 54 21.11 12.15 4.03
C ARG A 54 22.22 12.33 5.05
N LEU A 55 22.12 13.34 5.92
CA LEU A 55 23.10 13.66 6.95
C LEU A 55 22.74 13.09 8.33
N PHE A 56 21.54 12.51 8.48
CA PHE A 56 21.05 12.03 9.77
C PHE A 56 21.71 10.72 10.19
N ASP A 57 22.34 10.69 11.37
CA ASP A 57 22.94 9.47 11.91
C ASP A 57 21.90 8.63 12.65
N PHE A 58 21.58 7.45 12.11
CA PHE A 58 20.63 6.53 12.76
C PHE A 58 21.25 5.73 13.91
N LYS A 59 22.59 5.65 13.99
CA LYS A 59 23.30 4.82 14.99
C LYS A 59 23.13 5.31 16.42
N GLN A 60 22.69 6.55 16.61
CA GLN A 60 22.36 7.10 17.92
C GLN A 60 21.10 6.46 18.55
N PHE A 61 20.34 5.67 17.77
CA PHE A 61 19.15 4.96 18.25
C PHE A 61 19.37 3.44 18.23
N SER A 62 18.77 2.77 19.20
CA SER A 62 18.71 1.30 19.31
C SER A 62 17.28 0.88 19.65
N ASP A 63 16.97 -0.39 19.42
CA ASP A 63 15.68 -1.00 19.76
C ASP A 63 14.47 -0.27 19.16
N ILE A 64 14.57 0.10 17.87
CA ILE A 64 13.45 0.70 17.14
C ILE A 64 12.50 -0.41 16.66
N ASP A 65 11.23 -0.34 17.04
CA ASP A 65 10.21 -1.27 16.57
C ASP A 65 9.69 -0.90 15.18
N LEU A 66 9.61 0.39 14.87
CA LEU A 66 8.95 0.91 13.68
C LEU A 66 9.73 2.04 12.99
N VAL A 67 9.94 1.94 11.68
CA VAL A 67 10.36 3.08 10.85
C VAL A 67 9.20 3.54 9.98
N THR A 68 8.85 4.82 10.00
CA THR A 68 7.76 5.37 9.19
C THR A 68 8.18 6.54 8.32
N GLY A 69 7.35 6.96 7.38
CA GLY A 69 7.55 8.22 6.67
C GLY A 69 6.80 8.36 5.35
N GLY A 70 6.91 9.54 4.75
CA GLY A 70 6.41 9.81 3.40
C GLY A 70 7.54 10.27 2.47
N PRO A 71 8.39 9.37 1.94
CA PRO A 71 9.48 9.76 1.05
C PRO A 71 8.95 10.63 -0.11
N PRO A 72 9.52 11.83 -0.35
CA PRO A 72 8.98 12.78 -1.30
C PRO A 72 8.75 12.20 -2.69
N CYS A 73 7.59 12.53 -3.26
CA CYS A 73 7.07 11.96 -4.49
C CYS A 73 7.35 12.82 -5.74
N GLN A 74 8.15 13.89 -5.61
CA GLN A 74 8.37 14.88 -6.68
C GLN A 74 8.97 14.37 -8.00
N PRO A 75 9.67 13.22 -8.08
CA PRO A 75 10.01 12.63 -9.37
C PRO A 75 8.80 12.03 -10.13
N PHE A 76 7.66 11.84 -9.46
CA PHE A 76 6.58 10.95 -9.93
C PHE A 76 5.27 11.68 -10.29
N SER A 77 5.22 13.02 -10.16
CA SER A 77 3.98 13.76 -10.34
C SER A 77 3.67 14.19 -11.78
N LEU A 78 4.65 14.45 -12.68
CA LEU A 78 4.33 14.96 -14.04
C LEU A 78 5.46 14.94 -15.13
N GLY A 79 6.50 14.09 -15.06
CA GLY A 79 7.46 14.03 -16.18
C GLY A 79 8.48 12.87 -16.18
N GLY A 80 8.58 12.18 -17.33
CA GLY A 80 9.72 11.41 -17.84
C GLY A 80 10.41 10.36 -16.94
N LEU A 81 10.26 9.08 -17.29
CA LEU A 81 10.96 7.90 -16.75
C LEU A 81 12.49 8.05 -16.57
N ALA A 82 13.15 8.84 -17.42
CA ALA A 82 14.60 9.03 -17.40
C ALA A 82 15.09 10.01 -16.32
N LYS A 83 14.22 10.85 -15.74
CA LYS A 83 14.61 11.83 -14.71
C LYS A 83 14.41 11.33 -13.28
N ALA A 84 13.64 10.26 -13.06
CA ALA A 84 13.19 9.88 -11.71
C ALA A 84 14.27 9.36 -10.75
N PHE A 85 15.29 8.65 -11.26
CA PHE A 85 16.39 8.11 -10.44
C PHE A 85 17.58 9.08 -10.29
N ASN A 86 17.87 9.87 -11.34
CA ASN A 86 18.85 10.97 -11.27
C ASN A 86 18.25 12.23 -10.63
N ASP A 87 16.99 12.16 -10.18
CA ASP A 87 16.39 13.21 -9.40
C ASP A 87 16.98 13.16 -7.99
N SER A 88 17.69 14.22 -7.60
CA SER A 88 18.21 14.38 -6.24
C SER A 88 17.11 14.41 -5.17
N ARG A 89 15.83 14.39 -5.58
CA ARG A 89 14.63 14.33 -4.75
C ARG A 89 14.11 12.91 -4.49
N ASP A 90 14.65 11.86 -5.13
CA ASP A 90 14.33 10.47 -4.75
C ASP A 90 14.93 10.14 -3.37
N MET A 91 14.05 9.81 -2.43
CA MET A 91 14.42 9.55 -1.05
C MET A 91 14.08 8.13 -0.57
N PHE A 92 13.55 7.25 -1.44
CA PHE A 92 13.50 5.83 -1.14
C PHE A 92 14.87 5.22 -0.83
N PRO A 93 16.00 5.74 -1.36
CA PRO A 93 17.30 5.31 -0.90
C PRO A 93 17.59 5.52 0.58
N GLN A 94 17.12 6.63 1.13
CA GLN A 94 17.30 6.98 2.53
C GLN A 94 16.31 6.21 3.42
N ALA A 95 15.11 5.92 2.90
CA ALA A 95 14.18 4.99 3.54
C ALA A 95 14.77 3.58 3.72
N ALA A 96 15.36 3.01 2.66
CA ALA A 96 16.04 1.72 2.75
C ALA A 96 17.28 1.77 3.65
N ARG A 97 18.03 2.89 3.65
CA ARG A 97 19.16 3.11 4.58
C ARG A 97 18.69 3.03 6.04
N ALA A 98 17.64 3.76 6.38
CA ALA A 98 17.07 3.78 7.72
C ALA A 98 16.67 2.37 8.18
N ILE A 99 15.99 1.60 7.33
CA ILE A 99 15.60 0.22 7.65
C ILE A 99 16.84 -0.68 7.84
N GLY A 100 17.86 -0.52 7.00
CA GLY A 100 19.08 -1.32 7.09
C GLY A 100 19.91 -1.03 8.34
N GLU A 101 19.94 0.23 8.78
CA GLU A 101 20.71 0.67 9.96
C GLU A 101 19.95 0.43 11.27
N LEU A 102 18.63 0.70 11.31
CA LEU A 102 17.81 0.54 12.52
C LEU A 102 17.26 -0.88 12.69
N GLN A 103 17.21 -1.67 11.62
CA GLN A 103 16.67 -3.03 11.57
C GLN A 103 15.31 -3.20 12.29
N PRO A 104 14.33 -2.32 12.04
CA PRO A 104 13.09 -2.32 12.82
C PRO A 104 12.28 -3.60 12.66
N ARG A 105 11.39 -3.89 13.60
CA ARG A 105 10.46 -5.02 13.46
C ARG A 105 9.51 -4.82 12.28
N ALA A 106 9.11 -3.57 12.03
CA ALA A 106 8.25 -3.19 10.92
C ALA A 106 8.63 -1.84 10.31
N PHE A 107 8.12 -1.56 9.12
CA PHE A 107 8.13 -0.21 8.54
C PHE A 107 6.82 0.13 7.84
N VAL A 108 6.50 1.43 7.75
CA VAL A 108 5.37 1.97 6.96
C VAL A 108 5.80 3.18 6.16
N PHE A 109 5.66 3.11 4.84
CA PHE A 109 5.81 4.28 4.00
C PHE A 109 4.51 4.63 3.28
N GLU A 110 4.18 5.92 3.30
CA GLU A 110 3.08 6.47 2.52
C GLU A 110 3.60 7.10 1.22
N ASN A 111 2.81 6.99 0.16
CA ASN A 111 3.05 7.71 -1.07
C ASN A 111 1.76 7.98 -1.87
N VAL A 112 1.87 8.78 -2.93
CA VAL A 112 0.71 9.11 -3.78
C VAL A 112 0.34 7.96 -4.72
N LYS A 113 -0.95 7.89 -5.10
CA LYS A 113 -1.49 6.90 -6.06
C LYS A 113 -0.71 6.82 -7.39
N GLY A 114 -0.10 7.92 -7.81
CA GLY A 114 0.72 8.00 -9.03
C GLY A 114 1.88 7.01 -9.08
N LEU A 115 2.35 6.53 -7.92
CA LEU A 115 3.39 5.50 -7.82
C LEU A 115 2.98 4.16 -8.46
N LEU A 116 1.67 3.90 -8.61
CA LEU A 116 1.13 2.67 -9.20
C LEU A 116 0.84 2.76 -10.71
N ARG A 117 1.22 3.85 -11.39
CA ARG A 117 1.03 3.98 -12.84
C ARG A 117 1.92 2.97 -13.59
N GLU A 118 1.43 2.44 -14.71
CA GLU A 118 2.16 1.44 -15.51
C GLU A 118 3.57 1.92 -15.91
N SER A 119 3.70 3.19 -16.29
CA SER A 119 5.00 3.77 -16.64
C SER A 119 6.03 3.68 -15.52
N PHE A 120 5.61 3.61 -14.25
CA PHE A 120 6.50 3.53 -13.09
C PHE A 120 6.68 2.12 -12.55
N ARG A 121 6.02 1.11 -13.14
CA ARG A 121 5.98 -0.25 -12.60
C ARG A 121 7.35 -0.84 -12.31
N GLN A 122 8.32 -0.68 -13.24
CA GLN A 122 9.67 -1.22 -13.05
C GLN A 122 10.39 -0.57 -11.86
N TYR A 123 10.25 0.75 -11.73
CA TYR A 123 10.88 1.49 -10.65
C TYR A 123 10.17 1.27 -9.31
N PHE A 124 8.84 1.11 -9.30
CA PHE A 124 8.12 0.71 -8.10
C PHE A 124 8.54 -0.69 -7.62
N THR A 125 8.70 -1.66 -8.53
CA THR A 125 9.30 -2.96 -8.20
C THR A 125 10.68 -2.81 -7.57
N TYR A 126 11.52 -1.92 -8.13
CA TYR A 126 12.83 -1.62 -7.56
C TYR A 126 12.74 -1.06 -6.13
N ILE A 127 11.82 -0.14 -5.85
CA ILE A 127 11.55 0.34 -4.49
C ILE A 127 11.18 -0.83 -3.57
N LEU A 128 10.22 -1.67 -3.95
CA LEU A 128 9.77 -2.78 -3.12
C LEU A 128 10.91 -3.76 -2.81
N LEU A 129 11.76 -4.08 -3.79
CA LEU A 129 12.90 -4.98 -3.60
C LEU A 129 13.98 -4.36 -2.72
N ARG A 130 14.22 -3.05 -2.82
CA ARG A 130 15.14 -2.36 -1.93
C ARG A 130 14.66 -2.30 -0.49
N LEU A 131 13.36 -2.14 -0.29
CA LEU A 131 12.76 -2.22 1.04
C LEU A 131 12.73 -3.67 1.56
N THR A 132 12.65 -4.66 0.67
CA THR A 132 12.76 -6.09 0.99
C THR A 132 14.17 -6.47 1.44
N PHE A 133 15.20 -5.93 0.77
CA PHE A 133 16.61 -6.21 1.01
C PHE A 133 17.39 -4.91 1.30
N PRO A 134 17.13 -4.25 2.44
CA PRO A 134 17.67 -2.91 2.72
C PRO A 134 19.19 -2.86 2.89
N CYS A 135 19.82 -4.00 3.18
CA CYS A 135 21.27 -4.11 3.28
C CYS A 135 21.98 -4.28 1.91
N GLU A 136 21.23 -4.60 0.85
CA GLU A 136 21.75 -4.68 -0.51
C GLU A 136 21.89 -3.26 -1.07
N LYS A 137 23.09 -2.70 -0.90
CA LYS A 137 23.39 -1.33 -1.31
C LYS A 137 23.66 -1.28 -2.82
N LEU A 138 23.23 -0.19 -3.44
CA LEU A 138 23.62 0.16 -4.80
C LEU A 138 25.12 0.50 -4.82
N SER A 139 25.88 -0.14 -5.71
CA SER A 139 27.30 0.19 -5.89
C SER A 139 27.46 1.53 -6.62
N PRO A 140 28.50 2.35 -6.33
CA PRO A 140 28.74 3.62 -7.04
C PRO A 140 28.92 3.49 -8.56
N ARG A 141 29.26 2.29 -9.06
CA ARG A 141 29.44 2.01 -10.48
C ARG A 141 28.24 1.31 -11.14
N GLU A 142 27.19 1.03 -10.36
CA GLU A 142 26.01 0.27 -10.77
C GLU A 142 24.85 1.23 -11.05
N THR A 143 24.16 1.03 -12.17
CA THR A 143 22.89 1.69 -12.47
C THR A 143 21.77 1.09 -11.64
N TRP A 144 20.66 1.81 -11.44
CA TRP A 144 19.53 1.25 -10.69
C TRP A 144 18.90 0.04 -11.39
N GLN A 145 18.98 -0.05 -12.72
CA GLN A 145 18.48 -1.20 -13.49
C GLN A 145 19.37 -2.44 -13.26
N GLU A 146 20.68 -2.27 -13.23
CA GLU A 146 21.61 -3.37 -12.89
C GLU A 146 21.39 -3.84 -11.46
N HIS A 147 21.20 -2.90 -10.53
CA HIS A 147 20.86 -3.22 -9.14
C HIS A 147 19.51 -3.94 -9.03
N LEU A 148 18.48 -3.48 -9.74
CA LEU A 148 17.20 -4.17 -9.83
C LEU A 148 17.40 -5.61 -10.30
N ALA A 149 18.15 -5.82 -11.39
CA ALA A 149 18.42 -7.16 -11.92
C ALA A 149 19.18 -8.04 -10.90
N ARG A 150 20.07 -7.45 -10.09
CA ARG A 150 20.75 -8.16 -8.99
C ARG A 150 19.77 -8.52 -7.87
N LEU A 151 18.93 -7.59 -7.42
CA LEU A 151 17.91 -7.83 -6.39
C LEU A 151 16.91 -8.90 -6.83
N GLU A 152 16.50 -8.92 -8.11
CA GLU A 152 15.60 -9.95 -8.66
C GLU A 152 16.22 -11.36 -8.69
N ARG A 153 17.55 -11.48 -8.70
CA ARG A 153 18.27 -12.76 -8.68
C ARG A 153 18.49 -13.31 -7.27
N ILE A 154 18.17 -12.54 -6.22
CA ILE A 154 18.35 -12.99 -4.84
C ILE A 154 17.41 -14.17 -4.57
N ASP A 155 17.98 -15.33 -4.27
CA ASP A 155 17.21 -16.47 -3.78
C ASP A 155 16.77 -16.19 -2.34
N THR A 156 15.53 -15.75 -2.20
CA THR A 156 14.90 -15.45 -0.90
C THR A 156 14.97 -16.58 0.12
N MET A 157 15.12 -17.85 -0.28
CA MET A 157 15.24 -18.99 0.63
C MET A 157 16.67 -19.16 1.16
N ARG A 158 17.67 -18.69 0.41
CA ARG A 158 19.10 -18.82 0.75
C ARG A 158 19.73 -17.50 1.20
N TYR A 159 19.00 -16.41 1.12
CA TYR A 159 19.48 -15.09 1.54
C TYR A 159 19.63 -15.03 3.07
N ALA A 160 20.87 -14.84 3.52
CA ALA A 160 21.23 -14.80 4.94
C ALA A 160 21.15 -13.40 5.56
N GLY A 161 20.99 -12.35 4.75
CA GLY A 161 20.93 -10.97 5.22
C GLY A 161 19.57 -10.58 5.80
N LEU A 162 19.50 -9.33 6.31
CA LEU A 162 18.26 -8.73 6.78
C LEU A 162 17.23 -8.64 5.64
N ARG A 163 16.04 -9.20 5.88
CA ARG A 163 14.95 -9.28 4.91
C ARG A 163 13.62 -8.90 5.53
N TYR A 164 12.73 -8.30 4.73
CA TYR A 164 11.37 -7.98 5.10
C TYR A 164 10.36 -8.64 4.16
N ARG A 165 9.21 -9.05 4.69
CA ARG A 165 8.00 -9.36 3.92
C ARG A 165 7.27 -8.06 3.65
N VAL A 166 7.35 -7.57 2.41
CA VAL A 166 6.78 -6.27 2.00
C VAL A 166 5.45 -6.46 1.29
N SER A 167 4.45 -5.69 1.70
CA SER A 167 3.12 -5.60 1.09
C SER A 167 2.79 -4.14 0.80
N TYR A 168 1.94 -3.86 -0.18
CA TYR A 168 1.42 -2.53 -0.41
C TYR A 168 -0.07 -2.56 -0.75
N LYS A 169 -0.78 -1.45 -0.47
CA LYS A 169 -2.20 -1.29 -0.82
C LYS A 169 -2.53 0.17 -1.07
N LEU A 170 -3.40 0.41 -2.05
CA LEU A 170 -4.04 1.71 -2.25
C LEU A 170 -5.23 1.82 -1.29
N LEU A 171 -5.20 2.81 -0.40
CA LEU A 171 -6.25 3.10 0.57
C LEU A 171 -6.89 4.45 0.26
N ASN A 172 -8.22 4.52 0.35
CA ASN A 172 -8.94 5.80 0.35
C ASN A 172 -9.28 6.17 1.80
N ALA A 173 -8.83 7.32 2.27
CA ALA A 173 -9.09 7.78 3.64
C ALA A 173 -10.58 7.80 4.01
N ALA A 174 -11.46 8.09 3.04
CA ALA A 174 -12.91 8.09 3.26
C ALA A 174 -13.46 6.72 3.71
N ASP A 175 -12.86 5.61 3.27
CA ASP A 175 -13.23 4.25 3.68
C ASP A 175 -12.90 3.97 5.16
N TYR A 176 -12.12 4.85 5.79
CA TYR A 176 -11.67 4.77 7.19
C TYR A 176 -12.25 5.92 8.04
N GLY A 177 -13.37 6.49 7.60
CA GLY A 177 -14.10 7.51 8.33
C GLY A 177 -13.39 8.87 8.44
N VAL A 178 -12.48 9.18 7.51
CA VAL A 178 -11.93 10.53 7.28
C VAL A 178 -12.87 11.27 6.33
N PRO A 179 -13.27 12.52 6.59
CA PRO A 179 -14.19 13.27 5.73
C PRO A 179 -13.52 13.83 4.45
N GLN A 180 -12.71 13.00 3.79
CA GLN A 180 -11.94 13.35 2.60
C GLN A 180 -11.74 12.14 1.70
N VAL A 181 -12.03 12.29 0.40
CA VAL A 181 -11.57 11.35 -0.63
C VAL A 181 -10.08 11.60 -0.90
N ARG A 182 -9.24 10.72 -0.35
CA ARG A 182 -7.78 10.80 -0.46
C ARG A 182 -7.20 9.41 -0.64
N GLU A 183 -6.83 9.09 -1.87
CA GLU A 183 -6.19 7.83 -2.21
C GLU A 183 -4.68 7.89 -2.03
N ARG A 184 -4.11 6.97 -1.24
CA ARG A 184 -2.67 6.87 -0.95
C ARG A 184 -2.21 5.43 -0.94
N VAL A 185 -1.00 5.21 -1.42
CA VAL A 185 -0.32 3.91 -1.39
C VAL A 185 0.38 3.82 -0.05
N PHE A 186 0.09 2.76 0.69
CA PHE A 186 0.84 2.40 1.87
C PHE A 186 1.70 1.18 1.53
N ILE A 187 2.98 1.22 1.91
CA ILE A 187 3.92 0.12 1.82
C ILE A 187 4.27 -0.29 3.24
N VAL A 188 3.96 -1.53 3.61
CA VAL A 188 4.21 -2.09 4.93
C VAL A 188 5.19 -3.24 4.80
N GLY A 189 6.24 -3.25 5.61
CA GLY A 189 7.17 -4.36 5.71
C GLY A 189 7.24 -4.90 7.12
N LEU A 190 7.24 -6.23 7.25
CA LEU A 190 7.52 -6.92 8.51
C LEU A 190 8.82 -7.69 8.38
N ARG A 191 9.70 -7.61 9.37
CA ARG A 191 10.98 -8.33 9.35
C ARG A 191 10.72 -9.84 9.24
N SER A 192 11.42 -10.50 8.32
CA SER A 192 11.06 -11.86 7.90
C SER A 192 11.31 -12.94 8.96
N ASP A 193 12.17 -12.65 9.93
CA ASP A 193 12.45 -13.49 11.11
C ASP A 193 11.28 -13.51 12.11
N LEU A 194 10.39 -12.51 12.06
CA LEU A 194 9.19 -12.49 12.87
C LEU A 194 8.19 -13.52 12.34
N ASN A 195 7.56 -14.30 13.22
CA ASN A 195 6.40 -15.13 12.87
C ASN A 195 5.10 -14.29 12.78
N ALA A 196 5.09 -13.21 12.00
CA ALA A 196 3.99 -12.25 11.93
C ALA A 196 3.53 -12.06 10.47
N MET A 197 2.23 -12.11 10.25
CA MET A 197 1.64 -11.89 8.94
C MET A 197 0.85 -10.58 8.93
N TRP A 198 1.19 -9.71 7.98
CA TRP A 198 0.48 -8.46 7.81
C TRP A 198 -0.91 -8.71 7.21
N THR A 199 -1.92 -8.12 7.81
CA THR A 199 -3.28 -8.02 7.26
C THR A 199 -3.68 -6.57 7.22
N TRP A 200 -4.22 -6.14 6.07
CA TRP A 200 -4.72 -4.78 5.93
C TRP A 200 -5.97 -4.58 6.80
N PRO A 201 -6.12 -3.43 7.48
CA PRO A 201 -7.33 -3.12 8.21
C PRO A 201 -8.53 -3.09 7.25
N SER A 202 -9.67 -3.58 7.72
CA SER A 202 -10.93 -3.47 6.99
C SER A 202 -11.41 -2.01 6.98
N PRO A 203 -12.09 -1.56 5.90
CA PRO A 203 -12.82 -0.30 5.92
C PRO A 203 -13.74 -0.19 7.14
N THR A 204 -13.77 0.97 7.78
CA THR A 204 -14.64 1.22 8.94
C THR A 204 -16.00 1.79 8.52
N THR A 205 -16.13 2.21 7.27
CA THR A 205 -17.31 2.88 6.73
C THR A 205 -17.59 2.40 5.32
N ASP A 206 -18.87 2.14 5.02
CA ASP A 206 -19.32 1.90 3.65
C ASP A 206 -19.31 3.19 2.84
N LYS A 207 -19.14 3.08 1.51
CA LYS A 207 -19.07 4.24 0.60
C LYS A 207 -20.31 5.14 0.62
N HIS A 208 -21.46 4.58 0.98
CA HIS A 208 -22.72 5.32 1.10
C HIS A 208 -22.88 6.04 2.46
N ALA A 209 -21.96 5.80 3.39
CA ALA A 209 -21.95 6.36 4.74
C ALA A 209 -20.63 7.11 5.04
N TRP A 210 -19.95 7.60 4.00
CA TRP A 210 -18.76 8.41 4.19
C TRP A 210 -19.10 9.72 4.89
N ARG A 211 -18.26 10.10 5.85
CA ARG A 211 -18.40 11.34 6.61
C ARG A 211 -18.25 12.54 5.68
N THR A 212 -19.17 13.49 5.77
CA THR A 212 -19.16 14.70 4.96
C THR A 212 -18.36 15.82 5.63
N ILE A 213 -18.07 16.89 4.87
CA ILE A 213 -17.53 18.12 5.45
C ILE A 213 -18.53 18.70 6.46
N SER A 214 -19.82 18.70 6.14
CA SER A 214 -20.88 19.20 7.03
C SER A 214 -20.87 18.47 8.39
N ASP A 215 -20.77 17.13 8.40
CA ASP A 215 -20.67 16.34 9.64
C ASP A 215 -19.42 16.65 10.48
N THR A 216 -18.41 17.25 9.87
CA THR A 216 -17.13 17.55 10.50
C THR A 216 -17.10 18.98 11.02
N LEU A 217 -17.70 19.93 10.28
CA LEU A 217 -17.68 21.35 10.60
C LEU A 217 -18.95 21.81 11.33
N HIS A 218 -19.90 20.90 11.59
CA HIS A 218 -21.12 21.18 12.33
C HIS A 218 -20.81 21.85 13.68
N GLY A 219 -21.48 22.97 13.95
CA GLY A 219 -21.30 23.74 15.18
C GLY A 219 -20.16 24.76 15.15
N LEU A 220 -19.33 24.80 14.10
CA LEU A 220 -18.36 25.89 13.93
C LEU A 220 -19.06 27.18 13.48
N PRO A 221 -18.78 28.33 14.12
CA PRO A 221 -19.27 29.61 13.66
C PRO A 221 -18.65 29.96 12.30
N PRO A 222 -19.34 30.74 11.43
CA PRO A 222 -18.74 31.18 10.18
C PRO A 222 -17.47 32.02 10.42
N PRO A 223 -16.38 31.81 9.65
CA PRO A 223 -15.09 32.48 9.88
C PRO A 223 -15.10 33.98 9.52
N LEU A 224 -16.20 34.48 8.93
CA LEU A 224 -16.41 35.91 8.64
C LEU A 224 -16.58 36.75 9.91
N ARG A 225 -16.95 36.12 11.04
CA ARG A 225 -17.12 36.79 12.33
C ARG A 225 -15.95 36.45 13.24
N LYS A 226 -15.53 37.38 14.10
CA LYS A 226 -14.55 37.08 15.15
C LYS A 226 -15.21 36.18 16.21
N HIS A 227 -14.64 35.00 16.44
CA HIS A 227 -15.10 34.02 17.44
C HIS A 227 -13.94 33.45 18.29
N GLY A 228 -12.69 33.86 18.05
CA GLY A 228 -11.53 33.47 18.88
C GLY A 228 -11.03 32.04 18.69
N ILE A 229 -11.49 31.32 17.66
CA ILE A 229 -11.00 29.96 17.37
C ILE A 229 -9.67 30.09 16.60
N PRO A 230 -8.55 29.55 17.12
CA PRO A 230 -7.25 29.61 16.45
C PRO A 230 -7.32 29.00 15.04
N ASP A 231 -6.60 29.60 14.09
CA ASP A 231 -6.48 29.15 12.70
C ASP A 231 -7.79 29.15 11.89
N HIS A 232 -8.91 29.57 12.48
CA HIS A 232 -10.22 29.65 11.82
C HIS A 232 -10.47 31.08 11.33
N VAL A 233 -9.64 31.51 10.38
CA VAL A 233 -9.63 32.88 9.82
C VAL A 233 -10.10 32.85 8.37
N PHE A 234 -11.08 33.69 8.03
CA PHE A 234 -11.59 33.80 6.67
C PHE A 234 -10.52 34.29 5.69
N ILE A 235 -10.46 33.65 4.53
CA ILE A 235 -9.59 34.03 3.40
C ILE A 235 -10.49 34.29 2.19
N ASP A 236 -10.39 35.50 1.65
CA ASP A 236 -11.17 35.95 0.49
C ASP A 236 -10.55 35.50 -0.85
N GLY A 237 -11.26 35.71 -1.96
CA GLY A 237 -10.77 35.49 -3.32
C GLY A 237 -10.99 34.08 -3.86
N ALA A 238 -11.82 33.27 -3.20
CA ALA A 238 -12.17 31.94 -3.67
C ALA A 238 -12.93 32.00 -5.00
N ARG A 239 -12.42 31.30 -6.01
CA ARG A 239 -13.02 31.27 -7.35
C ARG A 239 -12.79 29.92 -8.02
N THR A 240 -13.79 29.45 -8.75
CA THR A 240 -13.63 28.27 -9.61
C THR A 240 -12.89 28.63 -10.89
N TYR A 241 -12.15 27.68 -11.43
CA TYR A 241 -11.56 27.73 -12.77
C TYR A 241 -11.50 26.32 -13.34
N TYR A 242 -11.18 26.16 -14.62
CA TYR A 242 -11.21 24.85 -15.28
C TYR A 242 -10.39 23.80 -14.51
N GLY A 243 -11.04 22.69 -14.14
CA GLY A 243 -10.46 21.62 -13.31
C GLY A 243 -10.51 21.84 -11.79
N HIS A 244 -10.95 23.00 -11.31
CA HIS A 244 -10.92 23.39 -9.90
C HIS A 244 -12.27 23.99 -9.43
N THR A 245 -13.14 23.13 -8.89
CA THR A 245 -14.55 23.48 -8.57
C THR A 245 -14.89 23.50 -7.08
N GLY A 246 -13.90 23.44 -6.19
CA GLY A 246 -14.11 23.29 -4.74
C GLY A 246 -14.73 21.94 -4.32
N SER A 247 -14.79 21.71 -3.02
CA SER A 247 -15.41 20.54 -2.38
C SER A 247 -16.85 20.86 -1.98
N ASP A 248 -17.79 19.99 -2.31
CA ASP A 248 -19.17 20.11 -1.84
C ASP A 248 -19.25 19.91 -0.33
N ILE A 249 -19.90 20.81 0.40
CA ILE A 249 -19.99 20.69 1.86
C ILE A 249 -20.77 19.44 2.31
N ASN A 250 -21.71 18.95 1.48
CA ASN A 250 -22.52 17.77 1.77
C ASN A 250 -21.86 16.47 1.28
N GLN A 251 -20.58 16.51 0.92
CA GLN A 251 -19.80 15.36 0.52
C GLN A 251 -18.49 15.33 1.32
N PRO A 252 -17.75 14.20 1.34
CA PRO A 252 -16.38 14.22 1.79
C PRO A 252 -15.56 15.19 0.92
N SER A 253 -14.58 15.85 1.51
CA SER A 253 -13.77 16.81 0.77
C SER A 253 -13.02 16.13 -0.38
N LYS A 254 -12.71 16.89 -1.43
CA LYS A 254 -11.64 16.49 -2.35
C LYS A 254 -10.31 16.47 -1.59
N THR A 255 -9.31 15.81 -2.16
CA THR A 255 -7.95 15.80 -1.59
C THR A 255 -7.47 17.24 -1.39
N ILE A 256 -7.20 17.62 -0.13
CA ILE A 256 -6.55 18.90 0.16
C ILE A 256 -5.14 18.85 -0.43
N LYS A 257 -4.86 19.76 -1.37
CA LYS A 257 -3.59 19.81 -2.08
C LYS A 257 -2.65 20.78 -1.40
N ALA A 258 -1.37 20.41 -1.41
CA ALA A 258 -0.31 21.26 -0.89
C ALA A 258 -0.04 22.52 -1.75
N GLY A 259 -0.65 22.61 -2.93
CA GLY A 259 -0.46 23.69 -3.90
C GLY A 259 0.77 23.50 -4.79
N ALA A 260 0.77 24.17 -5.96
CA ALA A 260 1.96 24.39 -6.78
C ALA A 260 2.34 25.87 -6.65
N HIS A 261 3.64 26.19 -6.57
CA HIS A 261 4.14 27.57 -6.44
C HIS A 261 3.60 28.37 -5.23
N GLY A 262 3.28 27.70 -4.11
CA GLY A 262 2.91 28.38 -2.87
C GLY A 262 1.47 28.90 -2.79
N VAL A 263 0.61 28.61 -3.78
CA VAL A 263 -0.82 28.90 -3.72
C VAL A 263 -1.60 27.59 -3.58
N PRO A 264 -2.36 27.40 -2.49
CA PRO A 264 -3.30 26.29 -2.38
C PRO A 264 -4.41 26.53 -3.40
N GLY A 265 -4.35 25.86 -4.56
CA GLY A 265 -5.26 26.09 -5.68
C GLY A 265 -6.74 25.85 -5.35
N GLY A 266 -7.64 26.08 -6.32
CA GLY A 266 -9.10 26.05 -6.18
C GLY A 266 -9.74 24.71 -5.76
N GLU A 267 -8.96 23.72 -5.32
CA GLU A 267 -9.48 22.52 -4.66
C GLU A 267 -9.60 22.67 -3.14
N ASN A 268 -8.88 23.62 -2.52
CA ASN A 268 -8.93 23.90 -1.09
C ASN A 268 -10.07 24.87 -0.74
N MET A 269 -11.21 24.72 -1.41
CA MET A 269 -12.41 25.55 -1.27
C MET A 269 -13.60 24.70 -0.85
N LEU A 270 -14.53 25.32 -0.15
CA LEU A 270 -15.86 24.81 0.13
C LEU A 270 -16.85 25.43 -0.84
N ARG A 271 -17.76 24.60 -1.35
CA ARG A 271 -18.91 24.99 -2.16
C ARG A 271 -20.19 24.68 -1.39
N PHE A 272 -21.06 25.67 -1.27
CA PHE A 272 -22.34 25.57 -0.59
C PHE A 272 -23.48 25.28 -1.57
N PRO A 273 -24.64 24.80 -1.08
CA PRO A 273 -25.80 24.50 -1.93
C PRO A 273 -26.34 25.70 -2.71
N ASP A 274 -26.16 26.92 -2.20
CA ASP A 274 -26.56 28.18 -2.85
C ASP A 274 -25.57 28.63 -3.95
N GLY A 275 -24.52 27.86 -4.21
CA GLY A 275 -23.49 28.16 -5.19
C GLY A 275 -22.36 29.05 -4.67
N THR A 276 -22.44 29.56 -3.44
CA THR A 276 -21.37 30.36 -2.85
C THR A 276 -20.12 29.52 -2.57
N LEU A 277 -18.97 30.20 -2.55
CA LEU A 277 -17.65 29.58 -2.44
C LEU A 277 -16.80 30.34 -1.42
N ARG A 278 -16.00 29.60 -0.65
CA ARG A 278 -14.92 30.19 0.15
C ARG A 278 -13.75 29.23 0.30
N TYR A 279 -12.57 29.74 0.63
CA TYR A 279 -11.46 28.89 1.02
C TYR A 279 -11.75 28.18 2.35
N MET A 280 -11.21 26.97 2.49
CA MET A 280 -11.09 26.34 3.81
C MET A 280 -10.13 27.16 4.66
N THR A 281 -10.51 27.40 5.91
CA THR A 281 -9.58 27.88 6.93
C THR A 281 -8.59 26.77 7.31
N VAL A 282 -7.47 27.14 7.94
CA VAL A 282 -6.49 26.15 8.43
C VAL A 282 -7.13 25.24 9.47
N HIS A 283 -7.96 25.78 10.37
CA HIS A 283 -8.69 24.99 11.36
C HIS A 283 -9.59 23.92 10.71
N GLU A 284 -10.41 24.30 9.72
CA GLU A 284 -11.29 23.36 9.03
C GLU A 284 -10.50 22.29 8.26
N ALA A 285 -9.40 22.69 7.61
CA ALA A 285 -8.53 21.75 6.91
C ALA A 285 -7.89 20.73 7.87
N LYS A 286 -7.50 21.15 9.09
CA LYS A 286 -7.01 20.26 10.16
C LYS A 286 -8.09 19.24 10.55
N LEU A 287 -9.32 19.69 10.82
CA LEU A 287 -10.43 18.82 11.19
C LEU A 287 -10.77 17.82 10.08
N ILE A 288 -10.77 18.25 8.83
CA ILE A 288 -11.02 17.39 7.66
C ILE A 288 -9.93 16.30 7.54
N GLN A 289 -8.66 16.64 7.79
CA GLN A 289 -7.55 15.69 7.87
C GLN A 289 -7.47 14.97 9.23
N THR A 290 -8.49 15.11 10.08
CA THR A 290 -8.65 14.45 11.38
C THR A 290 -7.57 14.76 12.41
N PHE A 291 -6.89 15.90 12.27
CA PHE A 291 -6.00 16.39 13.32
C PHE A 291 -6.79 16.72 14.60
N PRO A 292 -6.18 16.54 15.79
CA PRO A 292 -6.73 17.06 17.04
C PRO A 292 -6.99 18.57 16.96
N THR A 293 -8.02 19.04 17.67
CA THR A 293 -8.44 20.45 17.67
C THR A 293 -7.36 21.40 18.19
N ASP A 294 -6.52 20.93 19.11
CA ASP A 294 -5.41 21.64 19.72
C ASP A 294 -4.09 21.51 18.93
N PHE A 295 -4.06 20.72 17.85
CA PHE A 295 -2.88 20.55 17.02
C PHE A 295 -2.49 21.86 16.33
N LYS A 296 -1.26 22.32 16.54
CA LYS A 296 -0.77 23.61 16.04
C LYS A 296 -0.05 23.46 14.71
N ILE A 297 -0.34 24.34 13.75
CA ILE A 297 0.38 24.41 12.47
C ILE A 297 1.00 25.79 12.35
N SER A 298 2.30 25.84 12.10
CA SER A 298 3.05 27.08 11.93
C SER A 298 3.04 27.57 10.47
N GLY A 299 3.29 28.85 10.29
CA GLY A 299 3.38 29.50 8.98
C GLY A 299 2.10 30.24 8.56
N ARG A 300 2.20 31.00 7.46
CA ARG A 300 1.04 31.68 6.86
C ARG A 300 0.07 30.67 6.26
N TRP A 301 -1.16 31.09 5.99
CA TRP A 301 -2.23 30.23 5.45
C TRP A 301 -1.76 29.28 4.33
N GLY A 302 -1.09 29.78 3.29
CA GLY A 302 -0.62 28.94 2.19
C GLY A 302 0.38 27.85 2.61
N GLU A 303 1.27 28.18 3.55
CA GLU A 303 2.25 27.27 4.11
C GLU A 303 1.61 26.24 5.05
N ALA A 304 0.65 26.66 5.87
CA ALA A 304 -0.13 25.76 6.71
C ALA A 304 -0.96 24.76 5.87
N MET A 305 -1.60 25.24 4.80
CA MET A 305 -2.32 24.38 3.85
C MET A 305 -1.37 23.42 3.10
N ARG A 306 -0.13 23.84 2.81
CA ARG A 306 0.91 22.97 2.24
C ARG A 306 1.23 21.81 3.16
N GLN A 307 1.45 22.11 4.44
CA GLN A 307 1.71 21.11 5.48
C GLN A 307 0.53 20.13 5.63
N ILE A 308 -0.69 20.63 5.79
CA ILE A 308 -1.91 19.80 5.93
C ILE A 308 -2.17 18.95 4.68
N GLY A 309 -1.93 19.51 3.48
CA GLY A 309 -2.11 18.81 2.22
C GLY A 309 -1.10 17.68 2.00
N ASN A 310 0.13 17.82 2.52
CA ASN A 310 1.15 16.78 2.48
C ASN A 310 0.97 15.72 3.57
N ALA A 311 0.31 16.04 4.67
CA ALA A 311 0.10 15.11 5.77
C ALA A 311 -0.75 13.89 5.39
N VAL A 312 -0.47 12.78 6.06
CA VAL A 312 -1.38 11.63 6.16
C VAL A 312 -2.51 11.99 7.13
N PRO A 313 -3.78 11.71 6.82
CA PRO A 313 -4.86 11.91 7.78
C PRO A 313 -4.63 11.12 9.07
N VAL A 314 -4.68 11.79 10.21
CA VAL A 314 -4.32 11.24 11.53
C VAL A 314 -5.10 9.96 11.85
N LYS A 315 -6.41 9.94 11.61
CA LYS A 315 -7.26 8.77 11.88
C LYS A 315 -6.87 7.55 11.04
N LEU A 316 -6.50 7.75 9.77
CA LEU A 316 -6.03 6.65 8.92
C LEU A 316 -4.69 6.10 9.42
N ALA A 317 -3.77 6.99 9.79
CA ALA A 317 -2.49 6.61 10.39
C ALA A 317 -2.68 5.84 11.70
N GLU A 318 -3.62 6.26 12.56
CA GLU A 318 -3.96 5.57 13.80
C GLU A 318 -4.50 4.15 13.57
N ILE A 319 -5.38 3.96 12.59
CA ILE A 319 -5.92 2.64 12.24
C ILE A 319 -4.82 1.70 11.77
N ILE A 320 -3.90 2.19 10.92
CA ILE A 320 -2.73 1.42 10.47
C ILE A 320 -1.80 1.10 11.64
N GLY A 321 -1.55 2.06 12.52
CA GLY A 321 -0.73 1.88 13.72
C GLY A 321 -1.29 0.81 14.66
N LYS A 322 -2.60 0.86 14.95
CA LYS A 322 -3.28 -0.14 15.79
C LYS A 322 -3.20 -1.54 15.19
N GLN A 323 -3.40 -1.66 13.87
CA GLN A 323 -3.25 -2.93 13.17
C GLN A 323 -1.82 -3.47 13.27
N LEU A 324 -0.81 -2.60 13.19
CA LEU A 324 0.59 -3.01 13.35
C LEU A 324 0.92 -3.50 14.76
N ILE A 325 0.49 -2.77 15.79
CA ILE A 325 0.67 -3.18 17.18
C ILE A 325 0.04 -4.55 17.39
N GLN A 326 -1.20 -4.75 16.96
CA GLN A 326 -1.87 -6.05 17.04
C GLN A 326 -1.07 -7.16 16.33
N THR A 327 -0.60 -6.91 15.10
CA THR A 327 0.21 -7.87 14.34
C THR A 327 1.54 -8.21 15.03
N LEU A 328 2.15 -7.25 15.72
CA LEU A 328 3.42 -7.43 16.44
C LEU A 328 3.25 -8.05 17.84
N GLU A 329 2.10 -7.85 18.50
CA GLU A 329 1.77 -8.37 19.84
C GLU A 329 1.16 -9.77 19.83
N THR A 330 0.48 -10.18 18.75
CA THR A 330 -0.07 -11.55 18.61
C THR A 330 1.04 -12.63 18.65
N GLN A 331 2.31 -12.21 18.65
CA GLN A 331 3.49 -13.05 18.83
C GLN A 331 3.88 -13.32 20.30
N SER A 332 3.38 -12.54 21.25
CA SER A 332 3.82 -12.58 22.65
C SER A 332 3.17 -13.69 23.48
N VAL A 333 2.15 -14.36 22.94
CA VAL A 333 1.40 -15.40 23.65
C VAL A 333 1.32 -16.67 22.78
N GLY A 334 2.16 -17.67 23.10
CA GLY A 334 1.95 -19.06 22.72
C GLY A 334 2.91 -19.65 21.68
N ASN A 335 3.85 -20.47 22.17
CA ASN A 335 4.45 -21.57 21.42
C ASN A 335 3.38 -22.65 21.14
N GLU A 336 2.58 -22.49 20.08
CA GLU A 336 1.76 -23.55 19.45
C GLU A 336 1.53 -23.13 17.98
N PRO A 337 1.52 -24.06 17.00
CA PRO A 337 1.35 -23.72 15.59
C PRO A 337 -0.10 -23.29 15.34
N LEU A 338 -0.35 -21.98 15.31
CA LEU A 338 -1.68 -21.42 15.14
C LEU A 338 -2.32 -21.79 13.80
N LEU A 339 -3.44 -22.50 13.93
CA LEU A 339 -4.41 -22.89 12.91
C LEU A 339 -4.97 -21.66 12.17
N TRP A 340 -5.06 -21.80 10.84
CA TRP A 340 -5.53 -20.80 9.88
C TRP A 340 -6.94 -20.26 10.20
N GLY A 341 -7.03 -18.99 10.59
CA GLY A 341 -8.27 -18.25 10.80
C GLY A 341 -9.04 -17.94 9.51
N THR A 342 -10.36 -17.84 9.65
CA THR A 342 -11.38 -17.70 8.59
C THR A 342 -11.27 -16.44 7.72
N PRO A 343 -11.65 -16.52 6.42
CA PRO A 343 -11.43 -15.45 5.44
C PRO A 343 -12.61 -14.48 5.32
N THR A 344 -12.33 -13.18 5.36
CA THR A 344 -13.24 -12.13 4.89
C THR A 344 -13.17 -12.00 3.36
N GLN A 345 -14.36 -11.99 2.74
CA GLN A 345 -14.68 -11.64 1.34
C GLN A 345 -14.00 -10.33 0.88
N LEU A 346 -13.74 -9.98 -0.39
CA LEU A 346 -14.11 -10.45 -1.74
C LEU A 346 -13.14 -9.73 -2.72
N VAL A 347 -12.32 -10.42 -3.53
CA VAL A 347 -11.80 -9.86 -4.80
C VAL A 347 -11.90 -10.94 -5.88
N LEU A 348 -12.62 -10.60 -6.94
CA LEU A 348 -12.93 -11.46 -8.08
C LEU A 348 -11.73 -11.50 -9.05
N PHE A 349 -11.02 -12.63 -9.04
CA PHE A 349 -10.25 -13.28 -10.14
C PHE A 349 -8.73 -13.28 -9.95
N GLU A 350 -8.30 -13.81 -8.82
CA GLU A 350 -6.94 -14.32 -8.66
C GLU A 350 -7.04 -15.66 -7.91
N PRO A 351 -6.46 -16.78 -8.38
CA PRO A 351 -6.10 -17.81 -7.44
C PRO A 351 -4.97 -17.22 -6.57
N PRO A 352 -5.05 -17.33 -5.23
CA PRO A 352 -3.99 -16.92 -4.33
C PRO A 352 -2.82 -17.88 -4.59
N THR A 353 -1.86 -17.47 -5.42
CA THR A 353 -0.57 -18.14 -5.66
C THR A 353 -0.68 -19.63 -6.05
N LEU A 354 -0.37 -19.96 -7.31
CA LEU A 354 -0.12 -21.36 -7.68
C LEU A 354 1.25 -21.79 -7.19
N TYR A 355 1.43 -23.06 -6.84
CA TYR A 355 2.73 -23.60 -6.47
C TYR A 355 3.10 -24.80 -7.35
N LEU A 356 4.33 -24.80 -7.87
CA LEU A 356 4.93 -25.96 -8.55
C LEU A 356 5.85 -26.72 -7.63
N VAL A 357 5.61 -28.01 -7.52
CA VAL A 357 6.54 -28.95 -6.90
C VAL A 357 7.37 -29.59 -8.01
N HIS A 358 8.65 -29.24 -8.09
CA HIS A 358 9.60 -29.72 -9.11
C HIS A 358 10.23 -31.10 -8.78
N LYS A 359 9.42 -32.07 -8.33
CA LYS A 359 9.83 -33.49 -8.20
C LYS A 359 9.22 -34.29 -9.35
N LYS A 360 9.77 -35.46 -9.74
CA LYS A 360 9.07 -36.36 -10.67
C LYS A 360 7.96 -37.10 -9.90
N PRO A 361 6.66 -36.94 -10.21
CA PRO A 361 6.04 -36.11 -11.26
C PRO A 361 5.77 -34.63 -10.85
N VAL A 362 5.93 -33.68 -11.79
CA VAL A 362 5.72 -32.24 -11.52
C VAL A 362 4.27 -32.01 -11.13
N THR A 363 4.07 -31.42 -9.95
CA THR A 363 2.75 -31.24 -9.35
C THR A 363 2.40 -29.76 -9.25
N LEU A 364 1.24 -29.39 -9.80
CA LEU A 364 0.65 -28.07 -9.66
C LEU A 364 -0.34 -28.07 -8.49
N LEU A 365 -0.14 -27.15 -7.54
CA LEU A 365 -1.03 -26.91 -6.41
C LEU A 365 -1.81 -25.62 -6.65
N GLY A 366 -3.14 -25.68 -6.60
CA GLY A 366 -4.00 -24.54 -6.85
C GLY A 366 -5.30 -24.54 -6.06
N THR A 367 -6.08 -23.47 -6.26
CA THR A 367 -7.41 -23.29 -5.64
C THR A 367 -8.48 -23.11 -6.72
N TYR A 368 -9.75 -23.17 -6.32
CA TYR A 368 -10.91 -22.91 -7.18
C TYR A 368 -12.04 -22.24 -6.39
N ARG A 369 -12.99 -21.64 -7.12
CA ARG A 369 -14.23 -21.08 -6.55
C ARG A 369 -15.34 -22.11 -6.46
N GLN A 370 -16.30 -21.94 -5.52
CA GLN A 370 -17.43 -22.86 -5.33
C GLN A 370 -18.13 -23.24 -6.65
N GLY A 371 -18.45 -22.25 -7.48
CA GLY A 371 -19.15 -22.46 -8.75
C GLY A 371 -18.33 -23.12 -9.85
N CYS A 372 -16.99 -23.14 -9.73
CA CYS A 372 -16.10 -23.77 -10.71
C CYS A 372 -15.85 -25.26 -10.39
N ARG A 373 -16.02 -25.69 -9.13
CA ARG A 373 -15.79 -27.08 -8.70
C ARG A 373 -16.58 -28.08 -9.54
N ASN A 374 -17.88 -27.84 -9.67
CA ASN A 374 -18.77 -28.74 -10.38
C ASN A 374 -18.42 -28.83 -11.87
N TRP A 375 -18.03 -27.71 -12.50
CA TRP A 375 -17.60 -27.70 -13.89
C TRP A 375 -16.28 -28.45 -14.09
N ILE A 376 -15.29 -28.25 -13.20
CA ILE A 376 -13.99 -28.94 -13.25
C ILE A 376 -14.19 -30.45 -13.13
N VAL A 377 -14.99 -30.90 -12.17
CA VAL A 377 -15.26 -32.33 -11.94
C VAL A 377 -16.08 -32.94 -13.07
N ALA A 378 -17.10 -32.23 -13.58
CA ALA A 378 -17.95 -32.74 -14.66
C ALA A 378 -17.23 -32.83 -16.00
N ASN A 379 -16.35 -31.87 -16.32
CA ASN A 379 -15.68 -31.80 -17.61
C ASN A 379 -14.26 -32.37 -17.59
N ASN A 380 -13.71 -32.66 -16.41
CA ASN A 380 -12.31 -33.04 -16.21
C ASN A 380 -11.32 -32.05 -16.85
N LEU A 381 -11.58 -30.76 -16.65
CA LEU A 381 -10.79 -29.66 -17.21
C LEU A 381 -10.42 -28.62 -16.14
N TYR A 382 -9.21 -28.07 -16.22
CA TYR A 382 -8.78 -26.92 -15.44
C TYR A 382 -8.10 -25.89 -16.32
N ASN A 383 -8.60 -24.65 -16.31
CA ASN A 383 -8.04 -23.55 -17.08
C ASN A 383 -7.24 -22.60 -16.19
N TYR A 384 -6.02 -22.27 -16.60
CA TYR A 384 -5.15 -21.29 -15.93
C TYR A 384 -4.83 -20.12 -16.87
N PRO A 385 -5.13 -18.86 -16.51
CA PRO A 385 -4.78 -17.70 -17.34
C PRO A 385 -3.26 -17.53 -17.42
N VAL A 386 -2.76 -17.24 -18.61
CA VAL A 386 -1.33 -17.03 -18.89
C VAL A 386 -1.11 -15.84 -19.82
N SER A 387 0.02 -15.16 -19.66
CA SER A 387 0.49 -14.15 -20.62
C SER A 387 1.27 -14.79 -21.78
N ASP A 388 1.52 -14.03 -22.85
CA ASP A 388 2.38 -14.49 -23.95
C ASP A 388 3.82 -14.76 -23.48
N ALA A 389 4.35 -13.93 -22.57
CA ALA A 389 5.67 -14.12 -21.96
C ALA A 389 5.74 -15.37 -21.05
N ASP A 390 4.63 -15.70 -20.38
CA ASP A 390 4.53 -16.94 -19.61
C ASP A 390 4.57 -18.14 -20.56
N LEU A 391 3.84 -18.09 -21.68
CA LEU A 391 3.84 -19.15 -22.69
C LEU A 391 5.25 -19.40 -23.25
N ASP A 392 6.02 -18.36 -23.53
CA ASP A 392 7.36 -18.51 -24.09
C ASP A 392 8.38 -19.08 -23.08
N ASN A 393 8.14 -18.91 -21.77
CA ASN A 393 9.01 -19.42 -20.69
C ASN A 393 8.41 -20.61 -19.90
N SER A 394 7.31 -21.20 -20.39
CA SER A 394 6.42 -22.12 -19.64
C SER A 394 6.84 -23.60 -19.57
N GLN A 395 8.11 -23.96 -19.78
CA GLN A 395 8.50 -25.38 -19.74
C GLN A 395 8.02 -26.13 -18.46
N PRO A 396 8.04 -25.52 -17.26
CA PRO A 396 7.49 -26.14 -16.04
C PRO A 396 5.96 -26.29 -16.01
N LEU A 397 5.21 -25.30 -16.54
CA LEU A 397 3.75 -25.34 -16.62
C LEU A 397 3.26 -26.37 -17.64
N ARG A 398 4.02 -26.54 -18.73
CA ARG A 398 3.77 -27.55 -19.77
C ARG A 398 4.15 -28.97 -19.31
N ALA A 399 5.01 -29.10 -18.31
CA ALA A 399 5.48 -30.36 -17.76
C ALA A 399 4.65 -30.89 -16.58
N VAL A 400 3.54 -30.22 -16.23
CA VAL A 400 2.67 -30.64 -15.11
C VAL A 400 2.05 -32.00 -15.43
N CYS A 401 2.30 -32.99 -14.57
CA CYS A 401 1.75 -34.33 -14.69
C CYS A 401 0.66 -34.61 -13.64
N ARG A 402 0.56 -33.76 -12.60
CA ARG A 402 -0.40 -33.92 -11.50
C ARG A 402 -0.95 -32.56 -11.07
N LEU A 403 -2.25 -32.52 -10.78
CA LEU A 403 -2.93 -31.33 -10.28
C LEU A 403 -3.64 -31.65 -8.97
N VAL A 404 -3.38 -30.83 -7.94
CA VAL A 404 -4.09 -30.89 -6.66
C VAL A 404 -4.79 -29.57 -6.42
N LEU A 405 -6.10 -29.64 -6.25
CA LEU A 405 -6.96 -28.48 -6.07
C LEU A 405 -7.57 -28.51 -4.68
N LYS A 406 -7.26 -27.52 -3.85
CA LYS A 406 -7.77 -27.44 -2.47
C LYS A 406 -8.47 -26.11 -2.21
N ARG A 407 -9.61 -26.16 -1.52
CA ARG A 407 -10.26 -25.00 -0.91
C ARG A 407 -10.35 -25.24 0.60
N ALA A 408 -10.32 -24.17 1.39
CA ALA A 408 -10.12 -24.20 2.85
C ALA A 408 -10.93 -25.25 3.64
N LYS A 409 -12.17 -25.57 3.22
CA LYS A 409 -13.06 -26.50 3.92
C LYS A 409 -13.40 -27.77 3.12
N ASP A 410 -12.80 -27.92 1.94
CA ASP A 410 -13.12 -29.00 1.02
C ASP A 410 -12.00 -30.04 1.05
N GLU A 411 -12.38 -31.31 0.85
CA GLU A 411 -11.39 -32.35 0.53
C GLU A 411 -10.61 -31.97 -0.75
N PRO A 412 -9.28 -32.15 -0.76
CA PRO A 412 -8.48 -31.90 -1.94
C PRO A 412 -8.92 -32.78 -3.11
N LEU A 413 -9.14 -32.16 -4.26
CA LEU A 413 -9.38 -32.87 -5.51
C LEU A 413 -8.04 -33.20 -6.16
N ASN A 414 -7.83 -34.48 -6.46
CA ASN A 414 -6.58 -34.99 -7.03
C ASN A 414 -6.81 -35.46 -8.45
N PHE A 415 -5.94 -35.01 -9.37
CA PHE A 415 -6.03 -35.38 -10.78
C PHE A 415 -4.66 -35.73 -11.35
N SER A 416 -4.63 -36.72 -12.26
CA SER A 416 -3.53 -36.85 -13.21
C SER A 416 -3.78 -35.92 -14.39
N VAL A 417 -2.75 -35.21 -14.86
CA VAL A 417 -2.82 -34.38 -16.06
C VAL A 417 -2.45 -35.25 -17.26
N LYS A 418 -3.38 -35.39 -18.21
CA LYS A 418 -3.21 -36.20 -19.43
C LYS A 418 -2.62 -35.41 -20.60
N GLY A 419 -2.69 -34.09 -20.52
CA GLY A 419 -2.16 -33.18 -21.51
C GLY A 419 -2.67 -31.77 -21.26
N TYR A 420 -2.21 -30.83 -22.07
CA TYR A 420 -2.68 -29.46 -22.05
C TYR A 420 -2.87 -28.93 -23.47
N SER A 421 -3.68 -27.89 -23.61
CA SER A 421 -3.76 -27.06 -24.81
C SER A 421 -3.71 -25.58 -24.41
N VAL A 422 -3.27 -24.73 -25.33
CA VAL A 422 -3.37 -23.27 -25.15
C VAL A 422 -4.61 -22.81 -25.89
N VAL A 423 -5.51 -22.14 -25.19
CA VAL A 423 -6.82 -21.72 -25.72
C VAL A 423 -7.10 -20.25 -25.39
N GLY A 424 -7.89 -19.60 -26.23
CA GLY A 424 -8.43 -18.27 -25.97
C GLY A 424 -9.79 -18.29 -25.27
N LYS A 425 -10.30 -17.09 -24.99
CA LYS A 425 -11.60 -16.88 -24.34
C LYS A 425 -12.77 -17.51 -25.12
N LYS A 426 -12.71 -17.49 -26.46
CA LYS A 426 -13.77 -18.04 -27.32
C LYS A 426 -13.84 -19.57 -27.24
N GLU A 427 -12.70 -20.26 -27.28
CA GLU A 427 -12.69 -21.72 -27.17
C GLU A 427 -13.12 -22.20 -25.78
N LEU A 428 -12.78 -21.47 -24.69
CA LEU A 428 -13.31 -21.78 -23.36
C LEU A 428 -14.84 -21.64 -23.28
N ALA A 429 -15.41 -20.60 -23.90
CA ALA A 429 -16.85 -20.40 -23.92
C ALA A 429 -17.58 -21.54 -24.66
N LEU A 430 -16.99 -22.08 -25.74
CA LEU A 430 -17.52 -23.24 -26.46
C LEU A 430 -17.52 -24.53 -25.62
N LEU A 431 -16.61 -24.63 -24.64
CA LEU A 431 -16.58 -25.73 -23.65
C LEU A 431 -17.54 -25.52 -22.47
N GLY A 432 -18.49 -24.58 -22.60
CA GLY A 432 -19.49 -24.28 -21.57
C GLY A 432 -18.94 -23.52 -20.36
N TYR A 433 -17.70 -23.01 -20.42
CA TYR A 433 -17.13 -22.20 -19.34
C TYR A 433 -17.69 -20.77 -19.39
N LYS A 434 -18.31 -20.32 -18.29
CA LYS A 434 -18.88 -18.96 -18.19
C LYS A 434 -17.77 -17.91 -18.08
N THR A 435 -17.39 -17.31 -19.20
CA THR A 435 -16.48 -16.15 -19.23
C THR A 435 -17.26 -14.87 -18.94
N ASN A 436 -16.78 -14.01 -18.03
CA ASN A 436 -17.41 -12.72 -17.76
C ASN A 436 -16.75 -11.56 -18.55
N LYS A 437 -17.34 -10.36 -18.47
CA LYS A 437 -16.81 -9.14 -19.11
C LYS A 437 -15.48 -8.66 -18.53
N ALA A 438 -15.07 -9.16 -17.36
CA ALA A 438 -13.82 -8.77 -16.68
C ALA A 438 -12.57 -9.47 -17.25
N HIS A 439 -12.70 -10.42 -18.19
CA HIS A 439 -11.55 -11.04 -18.84
C HIS A 439 -11.17 -10.31 -20.14
N PRO A 440 -9.90 -9.89 -20.30
CA PRO A 440 -9.41 -9.28 -21.54
C PRO A 440 -9.69 -10.15 -22.76
N ALA A 441 -10.06 -9.53 -23.89
CA ALA A 441 -10.39 -10.25 -25.12
C ALA A 441 -9.22 -11.09 -25.67
N LYS A 442 -7.98 -10.67 -25.38
CA LYS A 442 -6.74 -11.33 -25.81
C LYS A 442 -6.16 -12.30 -24.76
N GLN A 443 -6.86 -12.55 -23.65
CA GLN A 443 -6.38 -13.47 -22.61
C GLN A 443 -6.27 -14.90 -23.14
N LYS A 444 -5.09 -15.50 -23.00
CA LYS A 444 -4.84 -16.92 -23.24
C LYS A 444 -4.90 -17.72 -21.94
N TYR A 445 -5.16 -19.01 -22.08
CA TYR A 445 -5.25 -19.97 -20.98
C TYR A 445 -4.52 -21.25 -21.34
N ILE A 446 -3.81 -21.84 -20.36
CA ILE A 446 -3.44 -23.25 -20.43
C ILE A 446 -4.64 -24.05 -19.90
N LEU A 447 -5.18 -24.91 -20.75
CA LEU A 447 -6.28 -25.81 -20.42
C LEU A 447 -5.72 -27.22 -20.21
N TYR A 448 -5.72 -27.68 -18.96
CA TYR A 448 -5.27 -29.02 -18.59
C TYR A 448 -6.41 -30.03 -18.70
N LYS A 449 -6.14 -31.17 -19.36
CA LYS A 449 -7.02 -32.34 -19.40
C LYS A 449 -6.73 -33.24 -18.21
N LEU A 450 -7.76 -33.57 -17.44
CA LEU A 450 -7.62 -34.24 -16.15
C LEU A 450 -8.15 -35.67 -16.19
N SER A 451 -7.69 -36.50 -15.26
CA SER A 451 -8.37 -37.73 -14.88
C SER A 451 -8.35 -37.85 -13.36
N PRO A 452 -9.51 -38.12 -12.70
CA PRO A 452 -9.58 -38.18 -11.24
C PRO A 452 -8.68 -39.26 -10.65
N LEU A 453 -8.15 -39.00 -9.45
CA LEU A 453 -7.38 -39.96 -8.66
C LEU A 453 -8.07 -40.19 -7.30
N SER A 454 -8.18 -41.45 -6.89
CA SER A 454 -8.91 -41.87 -5.68
C SER A 454 -8.11 -41.81 -4.37
N LYS A 455 -6.78 -41.62 -4.43
CA LYS A 455 -5.90 -41.55 -3.23
C LYS A 455 -5.20 -40.19 -3.12
N PRO A 456 -5.11 -39.60 -1.90
CA PRO A 456 -4.27 -38.43 -1.67
C PRO A 456 -2.79 -38.84 -1.80
N PRO A 457 -1.97 -38.15 -2.60
CA PRO A 457 -0.55 -38.44 -2.68
C PRO A 457 0.22 -37.91 -1.47
N SER A 458 1.33 -38.54 -1.11
CA SER A 458 2.36 -37.94 -0.26
C SER A 458 3.10 -36.86 -1.06
N TYR A 459 2.91 -35.59 -0.74
CA TYR A 459 3.65 -34.50 -1.37
C TYR A 459 4.33 -33.62 -0.32
N ASP A 460 5.56 -33.24 -0.64
CA ASP A 460 6.41 -32.43 0.22
C ASP A 460 6.22 -30.95 -0.12
N VAL A 461 5.33 -30.31 0.65
CA VAL A 461 4.95 -28.90 0.49
C VAL A 461 6.17 -27.96 0.61
N ALA A 462 7.22 -28.38 1.33
CA ALA A 462 8.43 -27.58 1.51
C ALA A 462 9.23 -27.37 0.21
N SER A 463 8.98 -28.20 -0.82
CA SER A 463 9.64 -28.09 -2.13
C SER A 463 8.83 -27.32 -3.19
N ALA A 464 7.65 -26.79 -2.82
CA ALA A 464 6.76 -26.08 -3.73
C ALA A 464 7.21 -24.62 -3.93
N ARG A 465 7.36 -24.19 -5.19
CA ARG A 465 7.74 -22.82 -5.56
C ARG A 465 6.53 -22.06 -6.12
N PRO A 466 6.29 -20.81 -5.69
CA PRO A 466 5.17 -20.03 -6.22
C PRO A 466 5.39 -19.71 -7.71
N ILE A 467 4.35 -19.90 -8.52
CA ILE A 467 4.23 -19.31 -9.85
C ILE A 467 3.43 -18.02 -9.70
N LEU A 468 4.10 -16.89 -9.84
CA LEU A 468 3.43 -15.62 -10.09
C LEU A 468 3.20 -15.56 -11.60
N GLY A 469 1.94 -15.54 -12.05
CA GLY A 469 1.66 -15.19 -13.44
C GLY A 469 2.09 -13.76 -13.67
N ARG A 470 3.26 -13.53 -14.27
CA ARG A 470 3.69 -12.18 -14.66
C ARG A 470 2.94 -11.83 -15.94
N GLY A 471 1.71 -11.38 -15.80
CA GLY A 471 0.99 -10.70 -16.89
C GLY A 471 -0.52 -10.77 -16.77
N ILE A 472 -1.09 -9.89 -15.94
CA ILE A 472 -2.45 -9.38 -16.13
C ILE A 472 -2.41 -7.88 -15.87
N THR A 473 -2.48 -7.09 -16.94
CA THR A 473 -2.79 -5.66 -16.89
C THR A 473 -4.33 -5.55 -16.87
N VAL A 474 -4.85 -4.99 -15.77
CA VAL A 474 -6.24 -4.57 -15.47
C VAL A 474 -7.36 -5.59 -15.69
#